data_AF-A0A2D5ZNY5-F1
#
_entry.id   AF-A0A2D5ZNY5-F1
#
_cell.length_a   1.000
_cell.length_b   1.000
_cell.length_c   1.000
_cell.angle_alpha   90.00
_cell.angle_beta   90.00
_cell.angle_gamma   90.00
#
_symmetry.space_group_name_H-M   'P 1'
#
loop_
_entity.id
_entity.type
_entity.pdbx_description
1 polymer ?
#
loop_
_entity_poly.entity_id
_entity_poly.type
_entity_poly.pdbx_seq_one_letter_code
_entity_poly.pdbx_strand_id
1 'polypeptide(L)'
;MGRILGPHDRRSGPAAATAPGGGRDYDGLRPSDSRRHDRPAPFLCAHLRQVPPAQIGARPRRRRLRRDGGLPLRAKKRRGESGIALLVVLLLLTVLLLMAFEFAFTSRTEVDMAGNYRDSTRAYYLALAALDRAVEEIMQPADFCFRDEETGEVYFARNSDPPLTVEALVAEALENEARTGRRLEDGHCSYSIRDENAFIQVNRASRETLGRLLGRVGVQIGSERDEIIDAIVDWKDADDLRGLNGAEDEHYADLEIPYSTRGGGFTALEELLLVRGITPELFYGVDDEPGMRDLVTIWGNRRSPNRYTAPLSVLTARHGEAEAQSIMLDRESAPLGKQGSRSRREVLSNHYTIVAEGQVEGSRIYRQIRAVVQVVGRGSAGASTVQVLHWDDTGSTPPRRVLP
;
A
#
# COMPACT_ATOMS: atom_id res chain seq x y z
N MET A 1 4.44 30.98 -2.19
CA MET A 1 5.36 29.84 -2.12
C MET A 1 5.41 29.33 -0.68
N GLY A 2 4.53 28.38 -0.35
CA GLY A 2 4.53 27.71 0.96
C GLY A 2 5.44 26.49 0.90
N ARG A 3 6.36 26.36 1.87
CA ARG A 3 7.29 25.24 1.98
C ARG A 3 6.58 24.08 2.69
N ILE A 4 6.53 22.90 2.08
CA ILE A 4 6.13 21.65 2.76
C ILE A 4 7.30 21.25 3.67
N LEU A 5 7.09 21.23 4.98
CA LEU A 5 8.07 20.72 5.94
C LEU A 5 7.75 19.24 6.20
N GLY A 6 8.59 18.35 5.68
CA GLY A 6 8.50 16.91 5.92
C GLY A 6 9.05 16.49 7.30
N PRO A 7 8.65 15.32 7.83
CA PRO A 7 8.97 14.89 9.20
C PRO A 7 10.41 14.40 9.45
N HIS A 8 11.30 14.43 8.45
CA HIS A 8 12.65 13.82 8.57
C HIS A 8 13.75 14.72 9.16
N ASP A 9 13.44 15.96 9.55
CA ASP A 9 14.47 16.95 9.92
C ASP A 9 14.80 17.01 11.42
N ARG A 10 14.91 15.85 12.08
CA ARG A 10 15.51 15.74 13.43
C ARG A 10 16.38 14.49 13.56
N ARG A 11 17.68 14.64 13.31
CA ARG A 11 18.72 13.76 13.85
C ARG A 11 19.57 14.54 14.86
N SER A 12 19.53 14.13 16.12
CA SER A 12 20.52 14.46 17.15
C SER A 12 20.98 13.16 17.81
N GLY A 13 22.31 13.03 17.97
CA GLY A 13 23.05 11.79 18.22
C GLY A 13 22.96 11.21 19.63
N PRO A 14 23.72 10.11 19.89
CA PRO A 14 23.49 9.20 21.00
C PRO A 14 24.28 9.56 22.26
N ALA A 15 23.72 9.19 23.42
CA ALA A 15 24.41 9.19 24.71
C ALA A 15 24.51 7.75 25.24
N ALA A 16 25.71 7.42 25.70
CA ALA A 16 26.14 6.14 26.25
C ALA A 16 25.64 5.91 27.69
N ALA A 17 25.44 4.64 28.08
CA ALA A 17 25.71 4.13 29.43
C ALA A 17 25.48 2.59 29.58
N THR A 18 26.59 1.88 29.76
CA THR A 18 26.88 0.82 30.75
C THR A 18 26.03 -0.47 30.90
N ALA A 19 26.73 -1.60 30.68
CA ALA A 19 26.48 -2.93 31.24
C ALA A 19 26.88 -3.02 32.74
N PRO A 20 26.51 -4.10 33.49
CA PRO A 20 27.22 -5.40 33.48
C PRO A 20 26.21 -6.59 33.49
N GLY A 21 26.52 -7.88 33.35
CA GLY A 21 27.74 -8.69 33.34
C GLY A 21 27.37 -10.12 33.80
N GLY A 22 27.92 -11.15 33.15
CA GLY A 22 27.84 -12.57 33.55
C GLY A 22 26.94 -13.43 32.64
N GLY A 23 27.34 -14.56 32.06
CA GLY A 23 28.59 -15.31 32.08
C GLY A 23 28.27 -16.77 31.71
N ARG A 24 29.02 -17.36 30.74
CA ARG A 24 29.26 -18.82 30.53
C ARG A 24 28.02 -19.68 30.18
N ASP A 25 28.03 -20.74 29.37
CA ASP A 25 29.04 -21.65 28.83
C ASP A 25 28.62 -22.17 27.44
N TYR A 26 29.60 -22.70 26.69
CA TYR A 26 29.42 -23.47 25.46
C TYR A 26 29.07 -24.91 25.79
N ASP A 27 28.10 -25.51 25.09
CA ASP A 27 28.19 -26.92 24.68
C ASP A 27 27.19 -27.23 23.55
N GLY A 28 27.69 -27.90 22.52
CA GLY A 28 26.92 -28.28 21.34
C GLY A 28 26.24 -29.63 21.49
N LEU A 29 25.19 -29.89 20.70
CA LEU A 29 24.78 -31.27 20.41
C LEU A 29 24.09 -31.36 19.04
N ARG A 30 24.52 -32.39 18.29
CA ARG A 30 24.02 -32.83 16.98
C ARG A 30 22.62 -33.47 17.10
N PRO A 31 21.87 -33.56 15.99
CA PRO A 31 20.59 -34.27 15.96
C PRO A 31 20.79 -35.79 15.81
N SER A 32 19.89 -36.56 16.43
CA SER A 32 19.84 -38.02 16.33
C SER A 32 18.60 -38.51 15.58
N ASP A 33 18.87 -39.57 14.83
CA ASP A 33 18.07 -40.38 13.93
C ASP A 33 16.94 -41.19 14.62
N SER A 34 15.88 -41.55 13.87
CA SER A 34 15.48 -42.96 13.66
C SER A 34 14.25 -43.12 12.74
N ARG A 35 14.42 -43.78 11.56
CA ARG A 35 14.03 -45.18 11.19
C ARG A 35 12.54 -45.35 10.79
N ARG A 36 12.09 -46.22 9.87
CA ARG A 36 12.60 -47.26 8.92
C ARG A 36 11.36 -47.74 8.10
N HIS A 37 11.44 -48.15 6.83
CA HIS A 37 11.55 -49.54 6.26
C HIS A 37 10.88 -49.47 4.85
N ASP A 38 11.13 -50.25 3.79
CA ASP A 38 11.95 -51.44 3.54
C ASP A 38 12.21 -51.63 2.02
N ARG A 39 13.15 -52.52 1.70
CA ARG A 39 13.75 -52.92 0.40
C ARG A 39 13.08 -54.20 -0.18
N PRO A 40 13.41 -54.81 -1.37
CA PRO A 40 14.77 -55.19 -1.83
C PRO A 40 15.08 -55.27 -3.36
N ALA A 41 16.31 -55.74 -3.66
CA ALA A 41 17.17 -55.68 -4.87
C ALA A 41 17.20 -57.06 -5.65
N PRO A 42 18.21 -57.55 -6.45
CA PRO A 42 19.61 -57.08 -6.65
C PRO A 42 20.49 -57.51 -7.92
N PHE A 43 21.79 -57.10 -7.88
CA PHE A 43 23.10 -57.63 -8.40
C PHE A 43 23.38 -57.82 -9.92
N LEU A 44 24.61 -57.74 -10.50
CA LEU A 44 26.01 -58.15 -10.15
C LEU A 44 27.01 -57.28 -11.00
N CYS A 45 28.19 -56.76 -10.60
CA CYS A 45 29.48 -57.29 -10.05
C CYS A 45 30.66 -57.15 -11.04
N ALA A 46 31.76 -56.56 -10.57
CA ALA A 46 33.10 -56.56 -11.18
C ALA A 46 34.09 -57.27 -10.24
N HIS A 47 35.09 -57.98 -10.78
CA HIS A 47 36.29 -58.38 -10.02
C HIS A 47 37.54 -58.58 -10.90
N LEU A 48 38.66 -58.11 -10.35
CA LEU A 48 40.06 -58.26 -10.76
C LEU A 48 40.64 -59.61 -10.31
N ARG A 49 41.70 -60.11 -10.99
CA ARG A 49 43.00 -60.62 -10.45
C ARG A 49 43.73 -61.51 -11.48
N GLN A 50 44.97 -61.16 -11.85
CA GLN A 50 46.27 -61.74 -11.42
C GLN A 50 46.68 -63.07 -12.10
N VAL A 51 47.94 -63.10 -12.53
CA VAL A 51 48.71 -64.18 -13.20
C VAL A 51 49.76 -64.72 -12.22
N PRO A 52 50.06 -66.05 -12.18
CA PRO A 52 51.40 -66.60 -12.52
C PRO A 52 51.36 -68.10 -12.99
N PRO A 53 52.47 -68.89 -13.04
CA PRO A 53 53.64 -68.78 -13.94
C PRO A 53 54.09 -70.11 -14.65
N ALA A 54 55.05 -69.96 -15.59
CA ALA A 54 56.22 -70.83 -15.90
C ALA A 54 56.15 -72.16 -16.71
N GLN A 55 57.21 -72.35 -17.53
CA GLN A 55 57.92 -73.60 -17.92
C GLN A 55 57.31 -74.44 -19.09
N ILE A 56 57.97 -75.07 -20.11
CA ILE A 56 59.34 -75.56 -20.42
C ILE A 56 59.53 -75.76 -21.96
N GLY A 57 60.78 -75.64 -22.47
CA GLY A 57 61.35 -76.44 -23.60
C GLY A 57 61.29 -75.83 -25.02
N ALA A 58 62.23 -75.96 -25.95
CA ALA A 58 63.52 -76.67 -26.08
C ALA A 58 64.34 -76.02 -27.24
N ARG A 59 65.66 -76.25 -27.28
CA ARG A 59 66.63 -75.90 -28.37
C ARG A 59 66.46 -76.84 -29.61
N PRO A 60 67.20 -76.77 -30.76
CA PRO A 60 68.40 -75.95 -31.10
C PRO A 60 68.58 -75.45 -32.57
N ARG A 61 69.63 -74.61 -32.77
CA ARG A 61 70.64 -74.59 -33.88
C ARG A 61 70.23 -74.26 -35.35
N ARG A 62 70.72 -73.12 -35.89
CA ARG A 62 71.89 -73.00 -36.84
C ARG A 62 71.91 -71.64 -37.61
N ARG A 63 73.03 -70.92 -37.43
CA ARG A 63 74.00 -70.45 -38.45
C ARG A 63 73.51 -69.67 -39.70
N ARG A 64 73.93 -68.39 -39.80
CA ARG A 64 74.63 -67.66 -40.91
C ARG A 64 74.25 -66.16 -40.81
N LEU A 65 75.16 -65.25 -40.46
CA LEU A 65 76.15 -64.52 -41.28
C LEU A 65 75.56 -63.72 -42.46
N ARG A 66 75.92 -62.42 -42.46
CA ARG A 66 75.79 -61.40 -43.52
C ARG A 66 74.38 -60.85 -43.71
N ARG A 67 74.14 -59.59 -44.10
CA ARG A 67 74.92 -58.35 -44.28
C ARG A 67 73.87 -57.36 -44.83
N ASP A 68 73.92 -56.12 -44.37
CA ASP A 68 73.29 -54.91 -44.95
C ASP A 68 71.76 -54.85 -45.10
N GLY A 69 71.19 -53.72 -44.66
CA GLY A 69 69.81 -53.33 -44.95
C GLY A 69 69.01 -52.92 -43.73
N GLY A 70 69.29 -51.73 -43.18
CA GLY A 70 68.40 -51.10 -42.19
C GLY A 70 67.01 -50.87 -42.79
N LEU A 71 66.05 -51.71 -42.41
CA LEU A 71 64.62 -51.51 -42.63
C LEU A 71 64.13 -50.33 -41.77
N PRO A 72 63.18 -49.52 -42.26
CA PRO A 72 62.65 -48.40 -41.50
C PRO A 72 61.92 -48.92 -40.27
N LEU A 73 62.23 -48.33 -39.10
CA LEU A 73 61.45 -48.51 -37.87
C LEU A 73 60.00 -48.12 -38.17
N ARG A 74 59.15 -49.13 -38.36
CA ARG A 74 57.69 -48.94 -38.45
C ARG A 74 57.21 -48.54 -37.06
N ALA A 75 57.20 -47.24 -36.80
CA ALA A 75 56.63 -46.65 -35.61
C ALA A 75 55.22 -47.20 -35.41
N LYS A 76 55.01 -47.88 -34.28
CA LYS A 76 53.69 -48.35 -33.85
C LYS A 76 52.87 -47.10 -33.57
N LYS A 77 52.09 -46.65 -34.57
CA LYS A 77 51.22 -45.48 -34.49
C LYS A 77 50.32 -45.69 -33.27
N ARG A 78 50.55 -44.92 -32.19
CA ARG A 78 49.67 -44.89 -31.01
C ARG A 78 48.28 -44.48 -31.51
N ARG A 79 47.40 -45.46 -31.72
CA ARG A 79 45.96 -45.23 -31.83
C ARG A 79 45.46 -45.13 -30.39
N GLY A 80 45.08 -43.95 -29.91
CA GLY A 80 44.41 -43.87 -28.61
C GLY A 80 44.19 -42.52 -27.92
N GLU A 81 44.86 -41.42 -28.29
CA GLU A 81 44.75 -40.16 -27.52
C GLU A 81 44.00 -39.02 -28.23
N SER A 82 43.48 -39.27 -29.44
CA SER A 82 42.82 -38.24 -30.27
C SER A 82 41.39 -37.89 -29.82
N GLY A 83 40.79 -38.64 -28.89
CA GLY A 83 39.43 -38.40 -28.39
C GLY A 83 39.38 -37.64 -27.06
N ILE A 84 40.43 -37.71 -26.23
CA ILE A 84 40.46 -37.10 -24.90
C ILE A 84 40.57 -35.57 -25.01
N ALA A 85 41.34 -35.07 -25.98
CA ALA A 85 41.43 -33.64 -26.25
C ALA A 85 40.05 -33.03 -26.58
N LEU A 86 39.22 -33.74 -27.35
CA LEU A 86 37.86 -33.32 -27.66
C LEU A 86 36.98 -33.28 -26.41
N LEU A 87 37.09 -34.27 -25.51
CA LEU A 87 36.35 -34.29 -24.25
C LEU A 87 36.75 -33.14 -23.32
N VAL A 88 38.04 -32.82 -23.21
CA VAL A 88 38.52 -31.69 -22.41
C VAL A 88 38.04 -30.37 -23.00
N VAL A 89 38.12 -30.20 -24.32
CA VAL A 89 37.61 -28.99 -24.99
C VAL A 89 36.10 -28.87 -24.82
N LEU A 90 35.35 -29.96 -24.96
CA LEU A 90 33.91 -29.96 -24.78
C LEU A 90 33.55 -29.64 -23.33
N LEU A 91 34.27 -30.20 -22.35
CA LEU A 91 34.08 -29.86 -20.93
C LEU A 91 34.37 -28.37 -20.67
N LEU A 92 35.48 -27.84 -21.18
CA LEU A 92 35.82 -26.43 -21.05
C LEU A 92 34.73 -25.54 -21.68
N LEU A 93 34.25 -25.88 -22.88
CA LEU A 93 33.17 -25.16 -23.54
C LEU A 93 31.86 -25.23 -22.74
N THR A 94 31.52 -26.38 -22.17
CA THR A 94 30.30 -26.52 -21.35
C THR A 94 30.35 -25.66 -20.09
N VAL A 95 31.49 -25.61 -19.39
CA VAL A 95 31.65 -24.77 -18.20
C VAL A 95 31.58 -23.28 -18.57
N LEU A 96 32.25 -22.89 -19.67
CA LEU A 96 32.18 -21.52 -20.18
C LEU A 96 30.76 -21.11 -20.58
N LEU A 97 30.01 -22.00 -21.24
CA LEU A 97 28.61 -21.76 -21.61
C LEU A 97 27.71 -21.60 -20.39
N LEU A 98 27.86 -22.44 -19.37
CA LEU A 98 27.11 -22.32 -18.12
C LEU A 98 27.39 -20.98 -17.42
N MET A 99 28.66 -20.58 -17.34
CA MET A 99 29.05 -19.30 -16.74
C MET A 99 28.52 -18.11 -17.54
N ALA A 100 28.60 -18.16 -18.87
CA ALA A 100 28.07 -17.12 -19.74
C ALA A 100 26.54 -17.02 -19.65
N PHE A 101 25.84 -18.15 -19.52
CA PHE A 101 24.39 -18.20 -19.36
C PHE A 101 23.95 -17.57 -18.03
N GLU A 102 24.59 -17.93 -16.91
CA GLU A 102 24.30 -17.36 -15.59
C GLU A 102 24.54 -15.84 -15.58
N PHE A 103 25.67 -15.39 -16.15
CA PHE A 103 25.97 -13.97 -16.27
C PHE A 103 24.92 -13.22 -17.09
N ALA A 104 24.47 -13.79 -18.23
CA ALA A 104 23.45 -13.18 -19.07
C ALA A 104 22.09 -13.13 -18.37
N PHE A 105 21.72 -14.18 -17.64
CA PHE A 105 20.49 -14.24 -16.87
C PHE A 105 20.48 -13.17 -15.77
N THR A 106 21.52 -13.16 -14.92
CA THR A 106 21.65 -12.20 -13.82
C THR A 106 21.70 -10.76 -14.32
N SER A 107 22.50 -10.47 -15.35
CA SER A 107 22.58 -9.12 -15.93
C SER A 107 21.23 -8.61 -16.45
N ARG A 108 20.44 -9.49 -17.08
CA ARG A 108 19.11 -9.11 -17.56
C ARG A 108 18.17 -8.78 -16.40
N THR A 109 18.18 -9.59 -15.34
CA THR A 109 17.37 -9.32 -14.16
C THR A 109 17.79 -8.04 -13.44
N GLU A 110 19.09 -7.75 -13.35
CA GLU A 110 19.59 -6.50 -12.76
C GLU A 110 19.18 -5.27 -13.56
N VAL A 111 19.23 -5.34 -14.89
CA VAL A 111 18.77 -4.25 -15.78
C VAL A 111 17.27 -4.01 -15.62
N ASP A 112 16.46 -5.08 -15.56
CA ASP A 112 15.02 -4.97 -15.37
C ASP A 112 14.68 -4.39 -13.99
N MET A 113 15.37 -4.82 -12.93
CA MET A 113 15.23 -4.26 -11.58
C MET A 113 15.63 -2.79 -11.53
N ALA A 114 16.74 -2.40 -12.16
CA ALA A 114 17.19 -1.01 -12.22
C ALA A 114 16.19 -0.13 -13.01
N GLY A 115 15.64 -0.65 -14.11
CA GLY A 115 14.57 0.01 -14.87
C GLY A 115 13.32 0.23 -14.03
N ASN A 116 12.88 -0.80 -13.31
CA ASN A 116 11.72 -0.72 -12.41
C ASN A 116 11.95 0.27 -11.26
N TYR A 117 13.14 0.28 -10.67
CA TYR A 117 13.48 1.21 -9.60
C TYR A 117 13.46 2.67 -10.09
N ARG A 118 14.05 2.93 -11.26
CA ARG A 118 14.01 4.24 -11.92
C ARG A 118 12.57 4.68 -12.19
N ASP A 119 11.78 3.82 -12.82
CA ASP A 119 10.40 4.13 -13.18
C ASP A 119 9.52 4.33 -11.95
N SER A 120 9.72 3.52 -10.89
CA SER A 120 9.06 3.73 -9.59
C SER A 120 9.42 5.07 -8.96
N THR A 121 10.68 5.48 -9.04
CA THR A 121 11.12 6.77 -8.50
C THR A 121 10.48 7.93 -9.27
N ARG A 122 10.44 7.84 -10.60
CA ARG A 122 9.76 8.82 -11.46
C ARG A 122 8.26 8.89 -11.20
N ALA A 123 7.59 7.74 -11.12
CA ALA A 123 6.17 7.65 -10.78
C ALA A 123 5.86 8.31 -9.43
N TYR A 124 6.72 8.11 -8.42
CA TYR A 124 6.58 8.74 -7.12
C TYR A 124 6.65 10.27 -7.20
N TYR A 125 7.63 10.83 -7.94
CA TYR A 125 7.72 12.29 -8.10
C TYR A 125 6.59 12.88 -8.98
N LEU A 126 6.06 12.12 -9.93
CA LEU A 126 4.83 12.49 -10.65
C LEU A 126 3.63 12.56 -9.71
N ALA A 127 3.48 11.61 -8.79
CA ALA A 127 2.45 11.64 -7.76
C ALA A 127 2.64 12.83 -6.80
N LEU A 128 3.88 13.14 -6.42
CA LEU A 128 4.18 14.31 -5.59
C LEU A 128 3.83 15.63 -6.31
N ALA A 129 4.10 15.73 -7.62
CA ALA A 129 3.70 16.90 -8.41
C ALA A 129 2.17 17.05 -8.48
N ALA A 130 1.43 15.94 -8.59
CA ALA A 130 -0.03 15.94 -8.50
C ALA A 130 -0.53 16.39 -7.11
N LEU A 131 0.13 15.95 -6.03
CA LEU A 131 -0.18 16.41 -4.68
C LEU A 131 0.03 17.93 -4.52
N ASP A 132 1.16 18.45 -5.00
CA ASP A 132 1.46 19.88 -4.95
C ASP A 132 0.43 20.70 -5.73
N ARG A 133 -0.02 20.19 -6.87
CA ARG A 133 -1.09 20.81 -7.66
C ARG A 133 -2.43 20.82 -6.92
N ALA A 134 -2.79 19.72 -6.26
CA ALA A 134 -3.99 19.66 -5.43
C ALA A 134 -3.93 20.65 -4.26
N VAL A 135 -2.77 20.77 -3.61
CA VAL A 135 -2.53 21.74 -2.53
C VAL A 135 -2.63 23.18 -3.05
N GLU A 136 -2.10 23.47 -4.24
CA GLU A 136 -2.26 24.76 -4.88
C GLU A 136 -3.73 25.09 -5.11
N GLU A 137 -4.51 24.15 -5.65
CA GLU A 137 -5.94 24.30 -5.90
C GLU A 137 -6.72 24.63 -4.62
N ILE A 138 -6.50 23.86 -3.54
CA ILE A 138 -7.13 24.10 -2.22
C ILE A 138 -6.78 25.50 -1.68
N MET A 139 -5.59 25.98 -2.00
CA MET A 139 -5.06 27.26 -1.53
C MET A 139 -5.45 28.45 -2.38
N GLN A 140 -5.95 28.22 -3.60
CA GLN A 140 -6.50 29.31 -4.40
C GLN A 140 -7.66 29.96 -3.66
N PRO A 141 -7.83 31.28 -3.74
CA PRO A 141 -8.92 31.91 -3.04
C PRO A 141 -10.24 31.50 -3.69
N ALA A 142 -11.10 30.86 -2.90
CA ALA A 142 -12.44 30.45 -3.27
C ALA A 142 -13.45 31.04 -2.27
N ASP A 143 -14.69 31.20 -2.72
CA ASP A 143 -15.80 31.65 -1.88
C ASP A 143 -16.55 30.46 -1.27
N PHE A 144 -16.63 29.36 -2.01
CA PHE A 144 -17.29 28.12 -1.59
C PHE A 144 -16.61 26.88 -2.18
N CYS A 145 -16.91 25.71 -1.60
CA CYS A 145 -16.61 24.41 -2.18
C CYS A 145 -17.89 23.61 -2.38
N PHE A 146 -17.93 22.77 -3.40
CA PHE A 146 -19.08 21.96 -3.76
C PHE A 146 -18.63 20.55 -4.14
N ARG A 147 -19.51 19.58 -3.96
CA ARG A 147 -19.27 18.18 -4.35
C ARG A 147 -19.86 17.95 -5.74
N ASP A 148 -19.10 17.26 -6.59
CA ASP A 148 -19.66 16.55 -7.73
C ASP A 148 -20.30 15.25 -7.22
N GLU A 149 -21.61 15.12 -7.42
CA GLU A 149 -22.35 13.99 -6.86
C GLU A 149 -22.03 12.65 -7.56
N GLU A 150 -21.55 12.70 -8.81
CA GLU A 150 -21.17 11.52 -9.60
C GLU A 150 -19.83 10.95 -9.13
N THR A 151 -18.78 11.76 -9.11
CA THR A 151 -17.43 11.31 -8.72
C THR A 151 -17.17 11.34 -7.22
N GLY A 152 -17.93 12.16 -6.49
CA GLY A 152 -17.71 12.46 -5.09
C GLY A 152 -16.53 13.38 -4.78
N GLU A 153 -15.89 13.91 -5.82
CA GLU A 153 -14.83 14.89 -5.68
C GLU A 153 -15.37 16.25 -5.28
N VAL A 154 -14.52 17.04 -4.61
CA VAL A 154 -14.85 18.40 -4.22
C VAL A 154 -14.06 19.39 -5.05
N TYR A 155 -14.75 20.43 -5.50
CA TYR A 155 -14.21 21.53 -6.29
C TYR A 155 -14.41 22.86 -5.58
N PHE A 156 -13.66 23.87 -6.02
CA PHE A 156 -13.60 25.19 -5.41
C PHE A 156 -14.04 26.24 -6.42
N ALA A 157 -14.93 27.14 -6.01
CA ALA A 157 -15.43 28.19 -6.89
C ALA A 157 -15.54 29.53 -6.19
N ARG A 158 -15.56 30.57 -7.02
CA ARG A 158 -15.88 31.94 -6.62
C ARG A 158 -17.30 32.27 -7.05
N ASN A 159 -17.88 33.24 -6.38
CA ASN A 159 -19.18 33.74 -6.76
C ASN A 159 -19.11 34.45 -8.12
N SER A 160 -19.99 34.06 -9.03
CA SER A 160 -20.20 34.71 -10.31
C SER A 160 -21.56 35.45 -10.32
N ASP A 161 -21.69 36.45 -11.19
CA ASP A 161 -22.98 37.09 -11.49
C ASP A 161 -23.21 37.07 -13.01
N PRO A 162 -24.22 36.33 -13.52
CA PRO A 162 -25.17 35.50 -12.77
C PRO A 162 -24.51 34.28 -12.10
N PRO A 163 -25.13 33.71 -11.06
CA PRO A 163 -24.60 32.54 -10.39
C PRO A 163 -24.72 31.29 -11.30
N LEU A 164 -23.66 30.49 -11.39
CA LEU A 164 -23.57 29.28 -12.24
C LEU A 164 -24.05 28.01 -11.52
N THR A 165 -24.84 27.16 -12.18
CA THR A 165 -25.27 25.85 -11.63
C THR A 165 -24.09 24.96 -11.24
N VAL A 166 -24.30 23.98 -10.35
CA VAL A 166 -23.25 23.01 -9.98
C VAL A 166 -22.69 22.31 -11.22
N GLU A 167 -23.56 21.88 -12.13
CA GLU A 167 -23.16 21.27 -13.41
C GLU A 167 -22.24 22.16 -14.23
N ALA A 168 -22.56 23.46 -14.35
CA ALA A 168 -21.73 24.42 -15.07
C ALA A 168 -20.38 24.64 -14.38
N LEU A 169 -20.35 24.67 -13.04
CA LEU A 169 -19.12 24.78 -12.27
C LEU A 169 -18.24 23.53 -12.38
N VAL A 170 -18.83 22.33 -12.40
CA VAL A 170 -18.10 21.08 -12.66
C VAL A 170 -17.51 21.11 -14.06
N ALA A 171 -18.30 21.47 -15.08
CA ALA A 171 -17.81 21.58 -16.46
C ALA A 171 -16.65 22.57 -16.58
N GLU A 172 -16.78 23.76 -15.98
CA GLU A 172 -15.72 24.76 -15.94
C GLU A 172 -14.46 24.25 -15.23
N ALA A 173 -14.63 23.55 -14.09
CA ALA A 173 -13.50 22.98 -13.35
C ALA A 173 -12.78 21.88 -14.15
N LEU A 174 -13.53 21.00 -14.84
CA LEU A 174 -12.97 19.95 -15.69
C LEU A 174 -12.22 20.52 -16.91
N GLU A 175 -12.69 21.63 -17.47
CA GLU A 175 -12.02 22.33 -18.58
C GLU A 175 -10.75 23.07 -18.13
N ASN A 176 -10.82 23.80 -17.02
CA ASN A 176 -9.73 24.67 -16.55
C ASN A 176 -8.66 23.94 -15.74
N GLU A 177 -9.05 22.89 -15.02
CA GLU A 177 -8.21 22.21 -14.04
C GLU A 177 -8.21 20.71 -14.30
N ALA A 178 -7.63 20.28 -15.43
CA ALA A 178 -7.45 18.87 -15.73
C ALA A 178 -6.69 18.17 -14.59
N ARG A 179 -7.47 17.52 -13.71
CA ARG A 179 -7.04 16.72 -12.56
C ARG A 179 -6.61 15.34 -12.98
N THR A 180 -7.04 14.87 -14.15
CA THR A 180 -6.81 13.53 -14.66
C THR A 180 -5.89 13.54 -15.88
N GLY A 181 -4.91 12.63 -15.88
CA GLY A 181 -4.09 12.35 -17.05
C GLY A 181 -3.22 13.53 -17.52
N ARG A 182 -2.92 14.49 -16.64
CA ARG A 182 -2.10 15.65 -16.99
C ARG A 182 -0.71 15.17 -17.37
N ARG A 183 -0.30 15.48 -18.59
CA ARG A 183 1.03 15.11 -19.09
C ARG A 183 2.10 16.02 -18.48
N LEU A 184 3.08 15.39 -17.83
CA LEU A 184 4.38 15.98 -17.53
C LEU A 184 5.43 15.28 -18.41
N GLU A 185 6.64 15.83 -18.51
CA GLU A 185 7.68 15.38 -19.45
C GLU A 185 7.79 13.85 -19.58
N ASP A 186 7.89 13.16 -18.43
CA ASP A 186 8.18 11.73 -18.34
C ASP A 186 6.94 10.84 -18.06
N GLY A 187 5.73 11.39 -18.08
CA GLY A 187 4.54 10.61 -17.74
C GLY A 187 3.27 11.43 -17.52
N HIS A 188 2.36 10.86 -16.74
CA HIS A 188 1.12 11.52 -16.36
C HIS A 188 0.94 11.54 -14.86
N CYS A 189 0.32 12.60 -14.37
CA CYS A 189 -0.12 12.71 -13.00
C CYS A 189 -1.63 12.93 -12.95
N SER A 190 -2.27 12.40 -11.92
CA SER A 190 -3.68 12.68 -11.61
C SER A 190 -3.85 12.96 -10.13
N TYR A 191 -4.89 13.68 -9.73
CA TYR A 191 -5.27 13.79 -8.32
C TYR A 191 -6.77 13.89 -8.14
N SER A 192 -7.26 13.51 -6.97
CA SER A 192 -8.63 13.77 -6.52
C SER A 192 -8.61 14.42 -5.14
N ILE A 193 -9.66 15.19 -4.85
CA ILE A 193 -9.81 15.89 -3.57
C ILE A 193 -11.16 15.49 -2.97
N ARG A 194 -11.13 14.98 -1.74
CA ARG A 194 -12.31 14.70 -0.91
C ARG A 194 -12.32 15.64 0.28
N ASP A 195 -13.48 16.17 0.63
CA ASP A 195 -13.66 16.96 1.85
C ASP A 195 -13.90 16.04 3.05
N GLU A 196 -13.02 16.07 4.06
CA GLU A 196 -13.23 15.29 5.29
C GLU A 196 -14.29 15.92 6.19
N ASN A 197 -14.55 17.23 6.08
CA ASN A 197 -15.66 17.85 6.80
C ASN A 197 -17.02 17.47 6.22
N ALA A 198 -17.09 16.75 5.09
CA ALA A 198 -18.33 16.21 4.53
C ALA A 198 -18.86 15.00 5.31
N PHE A 199 -18.07 14.40 6.21
CA PHE A 199 -18.39 13.15 6.92
C PHE A 199 -18.61 13.38 8.42
N ILE A 200 -19.26 12.43 9.09
CA ILE A 200 -19.51 12.50 10.54
C ILE A 200 -18.20 12.25 11.28
N GLN A 201 -17.78 13.21 12.10
CA GLN A 201 -16.56 13.05 12.88
C GLN A 201 -16.83 12.13 14.09
N VAL A 202 -16.32 10.89 14.04
CA VAL A 202 -16.71 9.81 14.97
C VAL A 202 -16.34 10.14 16.43
N ASN A 203 -15.17 10.75 16.64
CA ASN A 203 -14.69 11.15 17.97
C ASN A 203 -15.56 12.24 18.65
N ARG A 204 -16.41 12.94 17.90
CA ARG A 204 -17.30 14.01 18.39
C ARG A 204 -18.78 13.69 18.17
N ALA A 205 -19.09 12.53 17.59
CA ALA A 205 -20.46 12.12 17.32
C ALA A 205 -21.24 11.95 18.64
N SER A 206 -22.44 12.53 18.71
CA SER A 206 -23.37 12.31 19.82
C SER A 206 -23.98 10.91 19.74
N ARG A 207 -24.47 10.39 20.87
CA ARG A 207 -25.24 9.13 20.92
C ARG A 207 -26.39 9.11 19.92
N GLU A 208 -27.10 10.23 19.80
CA GLU A 208 -28.20 10.42 18.84
C GLU A 208 -27.71 10.29 17.38
N THR A 209 -26.55 10.89 17.05
CA THR A 209 -25.95 10.78 15.71
C THR A 209 -25.50 9.35 15.43
N LEU A 210 -24.87 8.69 16.41
CA LEU A 210 -24.45 7.29 16.29
C LEU A 210 -25.67 6.38 16.09
N GLY A 211 -26.77 6.59 16.81
CA GLY A 211 -27.98 5.79 16.65
C GLY A 211 -28.64 5.93 15.27
N ARG A 212 -28.64 7.14 14.69
CA ARG A 212 -29.10 7.34 13.30
C ARG A 212 -28.15 6.70 12.29
N LEU A 213 -26.85 6.83 12.51
CA LEU A 213 -25.83 6.23 11.66
C LEU A 213 -25.94 4.70 11.64
N LEU A 214 -26.05 4.07 12.81
CA LEU A 214 -26.26 2.63 12.93
C LEU A 214 -27.56 2.18 12.27
N GLY A 215 -28.62 2.98 12.39
CA GLY A 215 -29.86 2.75 11.65
C GLY A 215 -29.68 2.78 10.13
N ARG A 216 -28.79 3.63 9.60
CA ARG A 216 -28.51 3.72 8.17
C ARG A 216 -27.74 2.52 7.63
N VAL A 217 -26.85 1.94 8.45
CA VAL A 217 -26.07 0.74 8.11
C VAL A 217 -26.77 -0.57 8.50
N GLY A 218 -28.06 -0.51 8.87
CA GLY A 218 -28.93 -1.68 9.01
C GLY A 218 -29.20 -2.18 10.43
N VAL A 219 -28.57 -1.61 11.46
CA VAL A 219 -28.82 -1.99 12.86
C VAL A 219 -30.10 -1.33 13.34
N GLN A 220 -31.17 -2.07 13.64
CA GLN A 220 -32.47 -1.51 14.04
C GLN A 220 -32.50 -0.96 15.47
N ILE A 221 -33.54 -0.19 15.82
CA ILE A 221 -33.70 0.31 17.21
C ILE A 221 -33.92 -0.91 18.12
N GLY A 222 -33.07 -1.04 19.14
CA GLY A 222 -33.09 -2.15 20.09
C GLY A 222 -31.83 -2.22 20.93
N SER A 223 -31.76 -3.22 21.81
CA SER A 223 -30.64 -3.40 22.75
C SER A 223 -29.29 -3.54 22.04
N GLU A 224 -29.24 -4.25 20.91
CA GLU A 224 -28.03 -4.39 20.10
C GLU A 224 -27.47 -3.04 19.65
N ARG A 225 -28.33 -2.13 19.19
CA ARG A 225 -27.91 -0.78 18.79
C ARG A 225 -27.38 0.00 19.99
N ASP A 226 -28.07 -0.07 21.12
CA ASP A 226 -27.66 0.65 22.33
C ASP A 226 -26.33 0.13 22.88
N GLU A 227 -26.09 -1.18 22.84
CA GLU A 227 -24.80 -1.83 23.16
C GLU A 227 -23.68 -1.31 22.26
N ILE A 228 -23.90 -1.26 20.93
CA ILE A 228 -22.89 -0.75 20.00
C ILE A 228 -22.62 0.74 20.24
N ILE A 229 -23.66 1.55 20.49
CA ILE A 229 -23.50 2.98 20.80
C ILE A 229 -22.69 3.16 22.08
N ASP A 230 -23.02 2.41 23.14
CA ASP A 230 -22.29 2.44 24.41
C ASP A 230 -20.83 2.06 24.19
N ALA A 231 -20.55 0.96 23.49
CA ALA A 231 -19.19 0.51 23.20
C ALA A 231 -18.37 1.54 22.39
N ILE A 232 -18.97 2.24 21.42
CA ILE A 232 -18.29 3.33 20.69
C ILE A 232 -18.03 4.54 21.60
N VAL A 233 -18.91 4.82 22.56
CA VAL A 233 -18.78 5.95 23.47
C VAL A 233 -17.67 5.70 24.49
N ASP A 234 -17.67 4.53 25.11
CA ASP A 234 -16.62 4.06 26.03
C ASP A 234 -15.26 4.05 25.30
N TRP A 235 -15.18 3.46 24.09
CA TRP A 235 -13.92 3.41 23.33
C TRP A 235 -13.26 4.77 23.08
N LYS A 236 -14.05 5.82 22.84
CA LYS A 236 -13.52 7.14 22.43
C LYS A 236 -13.22 8.07 23.59
N ASP A 237 -13.76 7.81 24.78
CA ASP A 237 -13.49 8.64 25.94
C ASP A 237 -12.16 8.23 26.58
N ALA A 238 -11.77 8.93 27.64
CA ALA A 238 -10.45 8.79 28.26
C ALA A 238 -10.56 8.33 29.71
N ASP A 239 -11.75 7.95 30.15
CA ASP A 239 -11.97 7.42 31.48
C ASP A 239 -12.25 5.92 31.39
N ASP A 240 -12.21 5.25 32.54
CA ASP A 240 -12.44 3.80 32.61
C ASP A 240 -13.90 3.49 33.05
N LEU A 241 -14.81 4.46 32.91
CA LEU A 241 -16.20 4.32 33.39
C LEU A 241 -17.08 3.67 32.34
N ARG A 242 -17.21 2.35 32.47
CA ARG A 242 -18.09 1.57 31.61
C ARG A 242 -19.54 2.08 31.63
N GLY A 243 -20.07 2.37 30.45
CA GLY A 243 -21.49 2.63 30.24
C GLY A 243 -22.37 1.45 30.65
N LEU A 244 -23.69 1.68 30.77
CA LEU A 244 -24.64 0.64 31.22
C LEU A 244 -24.54 -0.65 30.40
N ASN A 245 -24.37 -0.54 29.08
CA ASN A 245 -24.16 -1.67 28.17
C ASN A 245 -22.83 -1.55 27.40
N GLY A 246 -21.91 -0.75 27.92
CA GLY A 246 -20.65 -0.44 27.26
C GLY A 246 -19.58 -1.49 27.44
N ALA A 247 -18.37 -1.18 26.96
CA ALA A 247 -17.24 -2.08 26.93
C ALA A 247 -15.96 -1.29 27.12
N GLU A 248 -15.26 -1.58 28.20
CA GLU A 248 -13.96 -1.00 28.58
C GLU A 248 -12.87 -2.07 28.59
N ASP A 249 -11.66 -1.72 29.02
CA ASP A 249 -10.51 -2.62 29.13
C ASP A 249 -10.84 -3.98 29.77
N GLU A 250 -11.66 -4.01 30.84
CA GLU A 250 -12.10 -5.26 31.49
C GLU A 250 -12.81 -6.21 30.50
N HIS A 251 -13.68 -5.67 29.63
CA HIS A 251 -14.38 -6.47 28.63
C HIS A 251 -13.43 -7.06 27.58
N TYR A 252 -12.49 -6.25 27.08
CA TYR A 252 -11.58 -6.66 26.01
C TYR A 252 -10.46 -7.59 26.50
N ALA A 253 -10.12 -7.52 27.80
CA ALA A 253 -9.18 -8.43 28.44
C ALA A 253 -9.71 -9.87 28.54
N ASP A 254 -11.04 -10.04 28.59
CA ASP A 254 -11.70 -11.34 28.74
C ASP A 254 -11.93 -12.09 27.40
N LEU A 255 -11.55 -11.48 26.26
CA LEU A 255 -11.68 -12.10 24.94
C LEU A 255 -10.66 -13.24 24.74
N GLU A 256 -10.94 -14.15 23.79
CA GLU A 256 -10.03 -15.24 23.43
C GLU A 256 -8.65 -14.73 23.01
N ILE A 257 -8.63 -13.60 22.31
CA ILE A 257 -7.42 -12.83 22.00
C ILE A 257 -7.56 -11.49 22.72
N PRO A 258 -7.00 -11.36 23.94
CA PRO A 258 -7.10 -10.13 24.71
C PRO A 258 -6.42 -8.94 24.04
N TYR A 259 -7.02 -7.77 24.18
CA TYR A 259 -6.40 -6.49 23.86
C TYR A 259 -6.95 -5.41 24.80
N SER A 260 -6.29 -4.26 24.84
CA SER A 260 -6.78 -3.09 25.58
C SER A 260 -7.46 -2.11 24.64
N THR A 261 -8.33 -1.27 25.20
CA THR A 261 -8.76 -0.06 24.50
C THR A 261 -7.57 0.89 24.35
N ARG A 262 -7.79 1.96 23.60
CA ARG A 262 -6.81 3.02 23.44
C ARG A 262 -6.77 3.99 24.63
N GLY A 263 -7.87 4.08 25.41
CA GLY A 263 -8.07 5.15 26.39
C GLY A 263 -8.15 6.54 25.75
N GLY A 264 -8.78 6.65 24.58
CA GLY A 264 -8.97 7.90 23.87
C GLY A 264 -9.48 7.75 22.44
N GLY A 265 -9.87 8.86 21.83
CA GLY A 265 -10.46 8.88 20.50
C GLY A 265 -9.67 8.15 19.40
N PHE A 266 -10.40 7.59 18.43
CA PHE A 266 -9.93 6.86 17.26
C PHE A 266 -8.83 7.61 16.51
N THR A 267 -7.74 6.90 16.17
CA THR A 267 -6.62 7.43 15.37
C THR A 267 -6.45 6.78 14.01
N ALA A 268 -7.04 5.60 13.83
CA ALA A 268 -7.34 4.99 12.55
C ALA A 268 -8.83 4.67 12.49
N LEU A 269 -9.41 4.64 11.30
CA LEU A 269 -10.84 4.37 11.16
C LEU A 269 -11.16 2.90 11.41
N GLU A 270 -10.22 2.02 11.06
CA GLU A 270 -10.26 0.56 11.21
C GLU A 270 -10.29 0.12 12.67
N GLU A 271 -9.93 0.99 13.63
CA GLU A 271 -10.12 0.72 15.06
C GLU A 271 -11.60 0.46 15.41
N LEU A 272 -12.56 0.94 14.61
CA LEU A 272 -13.97 0.59 14.77
C LEU A 272 -14.21 -0.92 14.69
N LEU A 273 -13.42 -1.68 13.93
CA LEU A 273 -13.54 -3.15 13.86
C LEU A 273 -13.16 -3.85 15.17
N LEU A 274 -12.50 -3.15 16.10
CA LEU A 274 -12.16 -3.65 17.43
C LEU A 274 -13.26 -3.33 18.46
N VAL A 275 -14.19 -2.45 18.13
CA VAL A 275 -15.28 -2.08 19.04
C VAL A 275 -16.31 -3.20 19.07
N ARG A 276 -16.74 -3.57 20.29
CA ARG A 276 -17.77 -4.59 20.50
C ARG A 276 -19.00 -4.35 19.61
N GLY A 277 -19.41 -5.38 18.89
CA GLY A 277 -20.62 -5.39 18.06
C GLY A 277 -20.48 -4.75 16.67
N ILE A 278 -19.32 -4.17 16.33
CA ILE A 278 -19.05 -3.72 14.96
C ILE A 278 -18.50 -4.89 14.14
N THR A 279 -19.25 -5.33 13.14
CA THR A 279 -18.82 -6.40 12.24
C THR A 279 -18.18 -5.82 10.97
N PRO A 280 -17.40 -6.62 10.21
CA PRO A 280 -16.91 -6.21 8.90
C PRO A 280 -18.02 -5.75 7.95
N GLU A 281 -19.21 -6.36 8.01
CA GLU A 281 -20.37 -5.99 7.20
C GLU A 281 -20.90 -4.60 7.57
N LEU A 282 -21.00 -4.28 8.86
CA LEU A 282 -21.39 -2.94 9.32
C LEU A 282 -20.33 -1.89 8.94
N PHE A 283 -19.06 -2.24 9.04
CA PHE A 283 -17.95 -1.33 8.77
C PHE A 283 -17.74 -1.06 7.27
N TYR A 284 -17.64 -2.11 6.46
CA TYR A 284 -17.35 -2.04 5.03
C TYR A 284 -18.59 -1.87 4.15
N GLY A 285 -19.77 -2.24 4.64
CA GLY A 285 -21.00 -2.34 3.86
C GLY A 285 -21.19 -3.74 3.29
N VAL A 286 -22.39 -3.99 2.75
CA VAL A 286 -22.77 -5.23 2.06
C VAL A 286 -23.36 -4.86 0.71
N ASP A 287 -22.90 -5.55 -0.34
CA ASP A 287 -23.28 -5.27 -1.73
C ASP A 287 -23.06 -3.78 -2.10
N ASP A 288 -24.10 -3.10 -2.56
CA ASP A 288 -24.07 -1.69 -2.95
C ASP A 288 -24.48 -0.74 -1.81
N GLU A 289 -24.75 -1.25 -0.59
CA GLU A 289 -25.10 -0.42 0.56
C GLU A 289 -23.85 0.06 1.31
N PRO A 290 -23.75 1.37 1.63
CA PRO A 290 -22.57 1.93 2.29
C PRO A 290 -22.44 1.45 3.73
N GLY A 291 -21.20 1.16 4.14
CA GLY A 291 -20.86 0.85 5.53
C GLY A 291 -20.57 2.10 6.36
N MET A 292 -20.24 1.90 7.64
CA MET A 292 -19.83 3.00 8.52
C MET A 292 -18.65 3.79 7.95
N ARG A 293 -17.68 3.11 7.31
CA ARG A 293 -16.48 3.75 6.74
C ARG A 293 -16.80 4.84 5.70
N ASP A 294 -17.94 4.72 5.03
CA ASP A 294 -18.36 5.62 3.96
C ASP A 294 -19.14 6.82 4.50
N LEU A 295 -19.46 6.82 5.81
CA LEU A 295 -20.27 7.86 6.46
C LEU A 295 -19.47 8.68 7.49
N VAL A 296 -18.36 8.15 7.99
CA VAL A 296 -17.60 8.78 9.08
C VAL A 296 -16.18 9.18 8.66
N THR A 297 -15.57 9.99 9.51
CA THR A 297 -14.15 10.32 9.48
C THR A 297 -13.62 10.47 10.90
N ILE A 298 -12.31 10.33 11.08
CA ILE A 298 -11.60 10.74 12.30
C ILE A 298 -11.08 12.18 12.19
N TRP A 299 -10.99 12.70 10.97
CA TRP A 299 -10.42 14.00 10.65
C TRP A 299 -11.44 15.13 10.79
N GLY A 300 -10.95 16.37 10.87
CA GLY A 300 -11.82 17.53 10.97
C GLY A 300 -12.10 17.97 12.40
N ASN A 301 -12.66 19.18 12.48
CA ASN A 301 -12.97 19.84 13.74
C ASN A 301 -14.42 20.35 13.83
N ARG A 302 -15.26 19.95 12.88
CA ARG A 302 -16.66 20.37 12.83
C ARG A 302 -17.55 19.44 13.66
N ARG A 303 -18.57 20.03 14.29
CA ARG A 303 -19.65 19.29 14.99
C ARG A 303 -20.74 18.78 14.04
N SER A 304 -20.83 19.36 12.84
CA SER A 304 -21.78 18.93 11.81
C SER A 304 -21.05 18.85 10.47
N PRO A 305 -21.38 17.86 9.62
CA PRO A 305 -20.88 17.78 8.26
C PRO A 305 -21.13 19.08 7.49
N ASN A 306 -20.25 19.40 6.55
CA ASN A 306 -20.41 20.53 5.65
C ASN A 306 -21.61 20.25 4.73
N ARG A 307 -22.66 21.06 4.87
CA ARG A 307 -23.92 20.94 4.13
C ARG A 307 -23.80 21.11 2.62
N TYR A 308 -22.64 21.47 2.08
CA TYR A 308 -22.42 21.69 0.64
C TYR A 308 -21.61 20.58 -0.03
N THR A 309 -20.95 19.75 0.77
CA THR A 309 -20.09 18.67 0.30
C THR A 309 -20.44 17.32 0.92
N ALA A 310 -21.26 17.29 1.98
CA ALA A 310 -21.74 16.05 2.58
C ALA A 310 -22.64 15.26 1.59
N PRO A 311 -22.39 13.97 1.35
CA PRO A 311 -23.30 13.16 0.54
C PRO A 311 -24.66 12.99 1.26
N LEU A 312 -25.70 12.67 0.49
CA LEU A 312 -27.06 12.49 1.02
C LEU A 312 -27.10 11.48 2.18
N SER A 313 -26.39 10.36 2.06
CA SER A 313 -26.32 9.33 3.11
C SER A 313 -25.81 9.86 4.45
N VAL A 314 -24.80 10.73 4.42
CA VAL A 314 -24.26 11.39 5.63
C VAL A 314 -25.24 12.43 6.18
N LEU A 315 -25.88 13.21 5.31
CA LEU A 315 -26.89 14.18 5.73
C LEU A 315 -28.08 13.49 6.40
N THR A 316 -28.59 12.40 5.82
CA THR A 316 -29.66 11.60 6.41
C THR A 316 -29.25 11.03 7.77
N ALA A 317 -28.04 10.47 7.89
CA ALA A 317 -27.54 9.97 9.17
C ALA A 317 -27.41 11.10 10.22
N ARG A 318 -27.07 12.32 9.82
CA ARG A 318 -26.89 13.44 10.74
C ARG A 318 -28.17 14.16 11.13
N HIS A 319 -29.05 14.42 10.15
CA HIS A 319 -30.19 15.34 10.24
C HIS A 319 -31.55 14.63 10.10
N GLY A 320 -31.57 13.42 9.56
CA GLY A 320 -32.79 12.74 9.12
C GLY A 320 -33.16 13.08 7.68
N GLU A 321 -34.05 12.26 7.11
CA GLU A 321 -34.34 12.25 5.68
C GLU A 321 -34.92 13.58 5.15
N ALA A 322 -35.90 14.15 5.85
CA ALA A 322 -36.59 15.37 5.40
C ALA A 322 -35.66 16.59 5.32
N GLU A 323 -34.81 16.78 6.34
CA GLU A 323 -33.85 17.88 6.35
C GLU A 323 -32.73 17.64 5.33
N ALA A 324 -32.27 16.39 5.19
CA ALA A 324 -31.26 16.02 4.21
C ALA A 324 -31.72 16.33 2.77
N GLN A 325 -32.95 15.94 2.40
CA GLN A 325 -33.53 16.24 1.09
C GLN A 325 -33.70 17.74 0.87
N SER A 326 -34.13 18.50 1.89
CA SER A 326 -34.20 19.96 1.80
C SER A 326 -32.83 20.59 1.56
N ILE A 327 -31.77 20.07 2.19
CA ILE A 327 -30.39 20.54 1.96
C ILE A 327 -29.95 20.25 0.52
N MET A 328 -30.28 19.09 -0.03
CA MET A 328 -29.94 18.75 -1.43
C MET A 328 -30.65 19.67 -2.41
N LEU A 329 -31.96 19.91 -2.22
CA LEU A 329 -32.74 20.82 -3.06
C LEU A 329 -32.19 22.26 -3.00
N ASP A 330 -31.74 22.71 -1.83
CA ASP A 330 -31.08 24.00 -1.66
C ASP A 330 -29.77 24.10 -2.46
N ARG A 331 -29.02 23.00 -2.64
CA ARG A 331 -27.77 22.98 -3.44
C ARG A 331 -28.04 23.14 -4.93
N GLU A 332 -29.09 22.50 -5.44
CA GLU A 332 -29.45 22.53 -6.86
C GLU A 332 -29.99 23.90 -7.29
N SER A 333 -30.77 24.55 -6.42
CA SER A 333 -31.54 25.75 -6.76
C SER A 333 -30.77 27.07 -6.71
N ALA A 334 -29.62 27.13 -6.03
CA ALA A 334 -28.82 28.37 -5.95
C ALA A 334 -27.32 28.08 -5.81
N PRO A 335 -26.48 28.63 -6.69
CA PRO A 335 -25.03 28.61 -6.51
C PRO A 335 -24.71 29.46 -5.28
N LEU A 336 -24.07 28.81 -4.33
CA LEU A 336 -24.23 28.97 -2.88
C LEU A 336 -23.63 30.28 -2.32
N GLY A 337 -23.22 31.18 -3.21
CA GLY A 337 -22.57 32.45 -2.95
C GLY A 337 -23.47 33.64 -2.60
N LYS A 338 -24.74 33.62 -3.00
CA LYS A 338 -25.68 34.73 -2.78
C LYS A 338 -26.48 34.65 -1.48
N GLN A 339 -26.36 33.57 -0.69
CA GLN A 339 -27.05 33.50 0.60
C GLN A 339 -26.33 34.36 1.64
N GLY A 340 -26.76 35.62 1.72
CA GLY A 340 -26.34 36.58 2.72
C GLY A 340 -26.32 35.97 4.13
N SER A 341 -25.30 36.36 4.90
CA SER A 341 -25.13 36.04 6.32
C SER A 341 -24.72 34.60 6.68
N ARG A 342 -24.21 33.76 5.78
CA ARG A 342 -23.51 32.52 6.18
C ARG A 342 -22.01 32.74 6.34
N SER A 343 -21.45 32.18 7.41
CA SER A 343 -20.02 32.34 7.71
C SER A 343 -19.20 31.63 6.65
N ARG A 344 -18.04 32.18 6.23
CA ARG A 344 -17.09 31.47 5.35
C ARG A 344 -16.68 30.09 5.90
N ARG A 345 -16.73 29.92 7.23
CA ARG A 345 -16.52 28.63 7.91
C ARG A 345 -17.65 27.62 7.70
N GLU A 346 -18.82 28.01 7.24
CA GLU A 346 -19.90 27.09 6.90
C GLU A 346 -19.73 26.58 5.48
N VAL A 347 -19.27 27.45 4.58
CA VAL A 347 -19.22 27.22 3.13
C VAL A 347 -17.93 26.56 2.65
N LEU A 348 -16.78 26.86 3.28
CA LEU A 348 -15.50 26.24 2.97
C LEU A 348 -15.03 25.32 4.08
N SER A 349 -14.56 24.13 3.71
CA SER A 349 -13.93 23.19 4.63
C SER A 349 -12.46 23.52 4.89
N ASN A 350 -11.87 22.82 5.86
CA ASN A 350 -10.46 22.99 6.20
C ASN A 350 -9.71 21.66 6.36
N HIS A 351 -10.35 20.52 6.15
CA HIS A 351 -9.69 19.21 6.12
C HIS A 351 -10.04 18.50 4.82
N TYR A 352 -9.03 18.05 4.10
CA TYR A 352 -9.19 17.40 2.81
C TYR A 352 -8.33 16.16 2.75
N THR A 353 -8.83 15.12 2.11
CA THR A 353 -8.03 13.98 1.68
C THR A 353 -7.70 14.18 0.21
N ILE A 354 -6.41 14.14 -0.12
CA ILE A 354 -5.90 14.18 -1.48
C ILE A 354 -5.41 12.78 -1.83
N VAL A 355 -5.87 12.25 -2.96
CA VAL A 355 -5.27 11.06 -3.56
C VAL A 355 -4.57 11.51 -4.83
N ALA A 356 -3.24 11.43 -4.83
CA ALA A 356 -2.40 11.84 -5.94
C ALA A 356 -1.74 10.62 -6.58
N GLU A 357 -1.69 10.61 -7.89
CA GLU A 357 -1.28 9.48 -8.72
C GLU A 357 -0.20 9.90 -9.70
N GLY A 358 0.78 9.03 -9.91
CA GLY A 358 1.84 9.24 -10.88
C GLY A 358 2.16 7.95 -11.62
N GLN A 359 2.29 8.05 -12.94
CA GLN A 359 2.64 6.92 -13.79
C GLN A 359 3.55 7.39 -14.93
N VAL A 360 4.62 6.63 -15.13
CA VAL A 360 5.62 6.88 -16.18
C VAL A 360 5.08 6.40 -17.52
N GLU A 361 5.32 7.18 -18.58
CA GLU A 361 4.87 6.81 -19.93
C GLU A 361 5.55 5.50 -20.40
N GLY A 362 4.74 4.59 -20.96
CA GLY A 362 5.22 3.28 -21.42
C GLY A 362 5.59 2.30 -20.29
N SER A 363 5.53 2.71 -19.02
CA SER A 363 5.76 1.86 -17.87
C SER A 363 4.44 1.37 -17.26
N ARG A 364 4.46 0.15 -16.71
CA ARG A 364 3.36 -0.37 -15.90
C ARG A 364 3.45 0.06 -14.43
N ILE A 365 4.53 0.74 -14.07
CA ILE A 365 4.75 1.18 -12.69
C ILE A 365 3.93 2.41 -12.40
N TYR A 366 3.20 2.31 -11.31
CA TYR A 366 2.26 3.31 -10.81
C TYR A 366 2.57 3.57 -9.33
N ARG A 367 2.41 4.81 -8.90
CA ARG A 367 2.52 5.23 -7.50
C ARG A 367 1.33 6.08 -7.12
N GLN A 368 0.85 5.88 -5.91
CA GLN A 368 -0.20 6.67 -5.29
C GLN A 368 0.28 7.23 -3.95
N ILE A 369 -0.07 8.48 -3.68
CA ILE A 369 0.10 9.14 -2.40
C ILE A 369 -1.28 9.56 -1.91
N ARG A 370 -1.69 9.07 -0.74
CA ARG A 370 -2.86 9.54 -0.01
C ARG A 370 -2.39 10.43 1.12
N ALA A 371 -2.81 11.70 1.10
CA ALA A 371 -2.47 12.65 2.15
C ALA A 371 -3.72 13.29 2.72
N VAL A 372 -3.82 13.37 4.05
CA VAL A 372 -4.85 14.18 4.70
C VAL A 372 -4.22 15.51 5.09
N VAL A 373 -4.81 16.60 4.64
CA VAL A 373 -4.29 17.95 4.82
C VAL A 373 -5.29 18.83 5.56
N GLN A 374 -4.76 19.76 6.35
CA GLN A 374 -5.51 20.79 7.04
C GLN A 374 -5.11 22.17 6.54
N VAL A 375 -6.09 22.98 6.15
CA VAL A 375 -5.87 24.40 5.84
C VAL A 375 -5.97 25.21 7.14
N VAL A 376 -4.86 25.81 7.54
CA VAL A 376 -4.73 26.64 8.76
C VAL A 376 -4.70 28.11 8.37
N GLY A 377 -5.40 28.95 9.13
CA GLY A 377 -5.44 30.40 8.90
C GLY A 377 -6.43 30.88 7.83
N ARG A 378 -7.27 29.99 7.28
CA ARG A 378 -8.33 30.33 6.32
C ARG A 378 -9.32 31.32 6.99
N GLY A 379 -9.18 32.62 6.70
CA GLY A 379 -10.01 33.71 7.25
C GLY A 379 -9.34 34.63 8.30
N SER A 380 -8.04 34.47 8.58
CA SER A 380 -7.26 35.47 9.34
C SER A 380 -6.54 36.44 8.39
N ALA A 381 -6.13 37.62 8.86
CA ALA A 381 -5.32 38.57 8.09
C ALA A 381 -3.91 38.04 7.70
N GLY A 382 -3.54 36.84 8.16
CA GLY A 382 -2.31 36.14 7.81
C GLY A 382 -2.47 35.22 6.59
N ALA A 383 -1.33 34.77 6.04
CA ALA A 383 -1.31 33.80 4.96
C ALA A 383 -1.91 32.46 5.41
N SER A 384 -2.79 31.88 4.59
CA SER A 384 -3.23 30.49 4.80
C SER A 384 -2.05 29.55 4.58
N THR A 385 -1.99 28.46 5.33
CA THR A 385 -0.97 27.42 5.21
C THR A 385 -1.65 26.06 5.16
N VAL A 386 -0.98 25.08 4.55
CA VAL A 386 -1.44 23.69 4.52
C VAL A 386 -0.53 22.85 5.39
N GLN A 387 -1.11 22.14 6.34
CA GLN A 387 -0.43 21.17 7.19
C GLN A 387 -0.83 19.77 6.77
N VAL A 388 0.14 18.88 6.54
CA VAL A 388 -0.11 17.46 6.32
C VAL A 388 -0.32 16.79 7.68
N LEU A 389 -1.49 16.16 7.87
CA LEU A 389 -1.86 15.44 9.09
C LEU A 389 -1.57 13.94 8.97
N HIS A 390 -1.69 13.39 7.77
CA HIS A 390 -1.45 11.97 7.48
C HIS A 390 -0.85 11.81 6.09
N TRP A 391 0.01 10.80 5.94
CA TRP A 391 0.72 10.48 4.72
C TRP A 391 0.81 8.97 4.54
N ASP A 392 0.33 8.48 3.40
CA ASP A 392 0.46 7.08 2.98
C ASP A 392 0.87 7.04 1.50
N ASP A 393 2.02 6.45 1.22
CA ASP A 393 2.59 6.24 -0.11
C ASP A 393 2.79 4.76 -0.46
N THR A 394 2.14 3.88 0.30
CA THR A 394 2.21 2.42 0.10
C THR A 394 1.40 1.94 -1.10
N GLY A 395 0.50 2.77 -1.63
CA GLY A 395 -0.31 2.48 -2.79
C GLY A 395 0.51 2.30 -4.08
N SER A 396 0.57 1.07 -4.58
CA SER A 396 1.20 0.72 -5.87
C SER A 396 0.23 0.12 -6.88
N THR A 397 -1.06 0.08 -6.56
CA THR A 397 -2.09 -0.50 -7.42
C THR A 397 -2.95 0.62 -7.98
N PRO A 398 -3.19 0.69 -9.30
CA PRO A 398 -4.12 1.66 -9.85
C PRO A 398 -5.51 1.42 -9.25
N PRO A 399 -6.26 2.47 -8.87
CA PRO A 399 -7.64 2.28 -8.44
C PRO A 399 -8.41 1.60 -9.57
N ARG A 400 -9.33 0.70 -9.22
CA ARG A 400 -10.36 0.24 -10.17
C ARG A 400 -11.19 1.47 -10.53
N ARG A 401 -10.85 2.15 -11.62
CA ARG A 401 -11.77 3.11 -12.23
C ARG A 401 -12.96 2.29 -12.68
N VAL A 402 -14.08 2.44 -11.98
CA VAL A 402 -15.39 2.13 -12.56
C VAL A 402 -15.53 3.16 -13.68
N LEU A 403 -15.16 2.76 -14.90
CA LEU A 403 -15.51 3.54 -16.07
C LEU A 403 -17.05 3.55 -16.14
N PRO A 404 -17.67 4.70 -16.43
CA PRO A 404 -19.12 4.78 -16.62
C PRO A 404 -19.62 3.83 -17.70
#